data_AF-A0A923QTY5-F1
#
_entry.id   AF-A0A923QTY5-F1
#
_cell.length_a   1.000
_cell.length_b   1.000
_cell.length_c   1.000
_cell.angle_alpha   90.00
_cell.angle_beta   90.00
_cell.angle_gamma   90.00
#
_symmetry.space_group_name_H-M   'P 1'
#
loop_
_entity.id
_entity.type
_entity.pdbx_description
1 polymer ?
#
loop_
_entity_poly.entity_id
_entity_poly.type
_entity_poly.pdbx_seq_one_letter_code
_entity_poly.pdbx_strand_id
1 'polypeptide(L)'
;MAPAIRCLVSGCVLKKARLSGILYSLSNNTIEYIYDAAGNRISKTANNKTTVYVRDATGNVMSVYEQTGSGATAQIETDLNGSSRLGLQTAHTVPDVNITLANGDIATFSTFTRGEKIFELSNHLGNVLVTVNDRKVQHTTDNSTGDYWEADVVSANDYYPFGMGMPGKEYNAGNYRYGFNGKEDDNDITNGGQDYGMRIYDKRLGRFLSTDPLAKSYPMLTAYQFASNSPISGIDLDGLEFYYAADGKFLGQRTNDAKGKPLPKEVMNDVRIASEVIQTKDFKIFEGVKSLNIQHSEFVKFAAIAYGESSVGNGVQNKEEVFAIANTMSNYKKLTGKNSKAYAATDGNEKFKDFNKATDEKRNGTFMQTAIAGSINALNGGKDYSNGATHWAGNDIGSKAEKWAEGLKFTDIKHDLFNLGNNAVSGENYWLDKNNKPTKLRGKWDYKWESTAAYSGTTPKGGTSGTTFMKVSSEYKNATGNKGQ
;
A
#
# COMPACT_ATOMS: atom_id res chain seq x y z
N MET A 1 -12.08 21.89 33.87
CA MET A 1 -12.51 20.56 34.34
C MET A 1 -13.00 19.78 33.12
N ALA A 2 -12.39 18.65 32.79
CA ALA A 2 -12.85 17.75 31.73
C ALA A 2 -13.89 16.76 32.27
N PRO A 3 -14.62 16.06 31.39
CA PRO A 3 -14.87 14.65 31.58
C PRO A 3 -14.15 13.84 30.51
N ALA A 4 -13.30 12.93 30.98
CA ALA A 4 -12.67 11.88 30.19
C ALA A 4 -13.69 10.76 29.91
N ILE A 5 -13.72 10.24 28.68
CA ILE A 5 -14.37 8.97 28.37
C ILE A 5 -13.47 7.85 28.93
N ARG A 6 -13.98 7.19 29.97
CA ARG A 6 -13.39 5.99 30.58
C ARG A 6 -13.61 4.78 29.67
N CYS A 7 -12.52 4.09 29.31
CA CYS A 7 -12.59 2.73 28.79
C CYS A 7 -12.60 1.77 29.99
N LEU A 8 -13.73 1.10 30.24
CA LEU A 8 -13.90 0.08 31.27
C LEU A 8 -13.73 -1.31 30.67
N VAL A 9 -12.50 -1.73 30.36
CA VAL A 9 -12.09 -3.15 30.40
C VAL A 9 -10.59 -3.19 30.74
N SER A 10 -10.24 -3.91 31.81
CA SER A 10 -8.89 -4.02 32.36
C SER A 10 -7.91 -4.64 31.35
N GLY A 11 -6.79 -3.96 31.06
CA GLY A 11 -5.60 -4.62 30.52
C GLY A 11 -4.83 -3.99 29.35
N CYS A 12 -5.21 -2.83 28.80
CA CYS A 12 -4.47 -2.26 27.66
C CYS A 12 -3.49 -1.14 28.07
N VAL A 13 -2.19 -1.45 28.05
CA VAL A 13 -1.11 -0.46 28.15
C VAL A 13 -1.08 0.35 26.85
N LEU A 14 -1.58 1.58 26.89
CA LEU A 14 -1.45 2.55 25.79
C LEU A 14 0.01 3.00 25.68
N LYS A 15 0.76 2.41 24.74
CA LYS A 15 1.96 3.06 24.18
C LYS A 15 1.49 4.32 23.44
N LYS A 16 1.85 5.47 24.01
CA LYS A 16 1.55 6.82 23.53
C LYS A 16 2.11 7.04 22.12
N ALA A 17 1.32 6.75 21.08
CA ALA A 17 1.56 7.32 19.75
C ALA A 17 1.18 8.80 19.85
N ARG A 18 2.13 9.71 19.57
CA ARG A 18 1.83 11.14 19.50
C ARG A 18 0.92 11.36 18.29
N LEU A 19 -0.39 11.49 18.52
CA LEU A 19 -1.29 12.15 17.58
C LEU A 19 -1.05 13.66 17.70
N SER A 20 -0.66 14.31 16.61
CA SER A 20 -0.60 15.77 16.52
C SER A 20 -1.94 16.29 16.01
N GLY A 21 -2.64 17.05 16.84
CA GLY A 21 -3.85 17.77 16.43
C GLY A 21 -3.52 19.21 16.03
N ILE A 22 -4.10 19.70 14.94
CA ILE A 22 -4.05 21.13 14.56
C ILE A 22 -5.46 21.72 14.77
N LEU A 23 -5.54 22.79 15.57
CA LEU A 23 -6.79 23.49 15.88
C LEU A 23 -6.80 24.87 15.21
N TYR A 24 -7.83 25.14 14.42
CA TYR A 24 -8.12 26.48 13.90
C TYR A 24 -9.40 27.00 14.56
N SER A 25 -9.34 28.22 15.13
CA SER A 25 -10.51 28.89 15.72
C SER A 25 -10.87 30.11 14.86
N LEU A 26 -12.03 30.04 14.21
CA LEU A 26 -12.61 31.14 13.45
C LEU A 26 -13.90 31.58 14.14
N SER A 27 -13.81 32.65 14.94
CA SER A 27 -14.90 33.52 15.47
C SER A 27 -16.27 32.89 15.82
N ASN A 28 -16.31 31.60 16.19
CA ASN A 28 -17.41 30.78 16.77
C ASN A 28 -17.40 29.31 16.26
N ASN A 29 -16.46 28.92 15.41
CA ASN A 29 -16.34 27.57 14.88
C ASN A 29 -14.91 27.04 15.10
N THR A 30 -14.80 25.86 15.70
CA THR A 30 -13.51 25.19 15.88
C THR A 30 -13.39 24.11 14.83
N ILE A 31 -12.33 24.17 14.03
CA ILE A 31 -11.95 23.11 13.10
C ILE A 31 -10.80 22.34 13.74
N GLU A 32 -10.97 21.03 13.86
CA GLU A 32 -9.97 20.12 14.41
C GLU A 32 -9.54 19.10 13.36
N TYR A 33 -8.24 18.99 13.13
CA TYR A 33 -7.65 17.95 12.30
C TYR A 33 -6.79 17.02 13.15
N ILE A 34 -6.95 15.71 12.95
CA ILE A 34 -6.18 14.67 13.61
C ILE A 34 -5.39 13.89 12.57
N TYR A 35 -4.10 13.73 12.84
CA TYR A 35 -3.16 13.04 11.96
C TYR A 35 -2.57 11.80 12.63
N ASP A 36 -2.25 10.79 11.82
CA ASP A 36 -1.46 9.64 12.26
C ASP A 36 0.03 10.00 12.40
N ALA A 37 0.82 9.02 12.87
CA ALA A 37 2.27 9.20 13.04
C ALA A 37 3.04 9.33 11.72
N ALA A 38 2.44 8.99 10.59
CA ALA A 38 2.99 9.15 9.25
C ALA A 38 2.59 10.49 8.61
N GLY A 39 1.84 11.34 9.32
CA GLY A 39 1.42 12.66 8.84
C GLY A 39 0.18 12.62 7.94
N ASN A 40 -0.53 11.49 7.84
CA ASN A 40 -1.77 11.42 7.09
C ASN A 40 -2.95 11.84 7.96
N ARG A 41 -3.88 12.60 7.39
CA ARG A 41 -5.12 12.98 8.07
C ARG A 41 -6.01 11.74 8.28
N ILE A 42 -6.38 11.47 9.53
CA ILE A 42 -7.27 10.37 9.93
C ILE A 42 -8.64 10.84 10.41
N SER A 43 -8.76 12.10 10.83
CA SER A 43 -10.06 12.71 11.16
C SER A 43 -10.04 14.22 10.94
N LYS A 44 -11.18 14.77 10.54
CA LYS A 44 -11.46 16.22 10.59
C LYS A 44 -12.81 16.48 11.23
N THR A 45 -12.91 17.48 12.09
CA THR A 45 -14.17 17.96 12.66
C THR A 45 -14.33 19.43 12.30
N ALA A 46 -15.35 19.76 11.53
CA ALA A 46 -15.71 21.12 11.15
C ALA A 46 -17.24 21.23 11.11
N ASN A 47 -17.82 22.36 11.54
CA ASN A 47 -19.27 22.59 11.45
C ASN A 47 -20.14 21.48 12.09
N ASN A 48 -19.77 20.96 13.27
CA ASN A 48 -20.41 19.80 13.91
C ASN A 48 -20.43 18.52 13.04
N LYS A 49 -19.53 18.39 12.07
CA LYS A 49 -19.39 17.21 11.22
C LYS A 49 -17.99 16.65 11.39
N THR A 50 -17.90 15.41 11.84
CA THR A 50 -16.65 14.66 11.97
C THR A 50 -16.54 13.68 10.81
N THR A 51 -15.51 13.85 9.99
CA THR A 51 -15.16 12.95 8.88
C THR A 51 -13.94 12.12 9.28
N VAL A 52 -14.04 10.81 9.20
CA VAL A 52 -12.99 9.85 9.57
C VAL A 52 -12.50 9.12 8.32
N TYR A 53 -11.18 9.04 8.14
CA TYR A 53 -10.54 8.40 7.01
C TYR A 53 -9.92 7.08 7.44
N VAL A 54 -10.43 5.98 6.89
CA VAL A 54 -9.82 4.66 7.03
C VAL A 54 -8.83 4.48 5.90
N ARG A 55 -7.57 4.24 6.26
CA ARG A 55 -6.46 4.11 5.30
C ARG A 55 -5.88 2.70 5.32
N ASP A 56 -5.28 2.31 4.21
CA ASP A 56 -4.46 1.11 4.16
C ASP A 56 -3.10 1.35 4.86
N ALA A 57 -2.30 0.29 4.99
CA ALA A 57 -0.97 0.38 5.62
C ALA A 57 0.01 1.30 4.87
N THR A 58 -0.34 1.69 3.64
CA THR A 58 0.45 2.55 2.77
C THR A 58 -0.03 4.00 2.76
N GLY A 59 -1.09 4.32 3.51
CA GLY A 59 -1.63 5.66 3.66
C GLY A 59 -2.73 6.03 2.64
N ASN A 60 -3.10 5.16 1.71
CA ASN A 60 -4.20 5.46 0.78
C ASN A 60 -5.54 5.37 1.52
N VAL A 61 -6.47 6.27 1.21
CA VAL A 61 -7.84 6.19 1.72
C VAL A 61 -8.52 4.96 1.11
N MET A 62 -9.10 4.13 1.96
CA MET A 62 -9.94 3.00 1.55
C MET A 62 -11.42 3.32 1.74
N SER A 63 -11.76 4.04 2.81
CA SER A 63 -13.14 4.40 3.09
C SER A 63 -13.21 5.64 3.96
N VAL A 64 -14.28 6.41 3.76
CA VAL A 64 -14.58 7.61 4.52
C VAL A 64 -15.91 7.47 5.22
N TYR A 65 -15.90 7.84 6.49
CA TYR A 65 -17.05 7.82 7.37
C TYR A 65 -17.36 9.23 7.83
N GLU A 66 -18.63 9.49 8.07
CA GLU A 66 -19.11 10.77 8.53
C GLU A 66 -20.03 10.62 9.74
N GLN A 67 -19.88 11.53 10.69
CA GLN A 67 -20.76 11.68 11.83
C GLN A 67 -21.19 13.14 11.92
N THR A 68 -22.50 13.40 11.92
CA THR A 68 -23.06 14.73 12.14
C THR A 68 -23.54 14.87 13.58
N GLY A 69 -23.01 15.83 14.32
CA GLY A 69 -23.30 16.09 15.72
C GLY A 69 -23.07 14.85 16.58
N SER A 70 -24.10 14.44 17.33
CA SER A 70 -24.11 13.21 18.13
C SER A 70 -24.75 12.03 17.42
N GLY A 71 -24.94 12.10 16.09
CA GLY A 71 -25.53 11.04 15.28
C GLY A 71 -24.64 9.80 15.19
N ALA A 72 -25.16 8.76 14.52
CA ALA A 72 -24.37 7.57 14.20
C ALA A 72 -23.34 7.89 13.11
N THR A 73 -22.18 7.24 13.20
CA THR A 73 -21.17 7.28 12.15
C THR A 73 -21.63 6.41 10.97
N ALA A 74 -21.72 6.99 9.78
CA ALA A 74 -22.11 6.29 8.56
C ALA A 74 -20.97 6.28 7.55
N GLN A 75 -20.80 5.17 6.85
CA GLN A 75 -19.90 5.10 5.70
C GLN A 75 -20.51 5.91 4.57
N ILE A 76 -19.80 6.92 4.08
CA ILE A 76 -20.28 7.76 2.98
C ILE A 76 -19.65 7.38 1.65
N GLU A 77 -18.41 6.87 1.69
CA GLU A 77 -17.63 6.59 0.49
C GLU A 77 -16.64 5.43 0.71
N THR A 78 -16.34 4.72 -0.37
CA THR A 78 -15.29 3.71 -0.47
C THR A 78 -14.46 3.98 -1.72
N ASP A 79 -13.16 4.20 -1.57
CA ASP A 79 -12.28 4.52 -2.69
C ASP A 79 -12.02 3.26 -3.53
N LEU A 80 -12.08 3.41 -4.86
CA LEU A 80 -11.75 2.36 -5.82
C LEU A 80 -10.30 2.57 -6.26
N ASN A 81 -9.39 1.75 -5.75
CA ASN A 81 -7.95 1.87 -5.99
C ASN A 81 -7.42 0.76 -6.90
N GLY A 82 -6.57 1.14 -7.85
CA GLY A 82 -5.72 0.24 -8.63
C GLY A 82 -4.25 0.53 -8.33
N SER A 83 -3.49 0.95 -9.35
CA SER A 83 -2.15 1.56 -9.15
C SER A 83 -2.19 2.97 -8.58
N SER A 84 -3.33 3.63 -8.74
CA SER A 84 -3.72 4.94 -8.23
C SER A 84 -5.23 4.89 -7.94
N ARG A 85 -5.80 5.95 -7.36
CA ARG A 85 -7.25 6.07 -7.28
C ARG A 85 -7.84 6.06 -8.69
N LEU A 86 -8.84 5.22 -8.90
CA LEU A 86 -9.62 5.12 -10.14
C LEU A 86 -10.96 5.82 -9.99
N GLY A 87 -11.39 6.08 -8.76
CA GLY A 87 -12.67 6.68 -8.44
C GLY A 87 -13.13 6.27 -7.04
N LEU A 88 -14.44 6.25 -6.82
CA LEU A 88 -15.06 5.89 -5.55
C LEU A 88 -16.45 5.29 -5.75
N GLN A 89 -16.92 4.58 -4.73
CA GLN A 89 -18.30 4.17 -4.57
C GLN A 89 -18.93 5.00 -3.45
N THR A 90 -20.07 5.63 -3.71
CA THR A 90 -20.87 6.36 -2.72
C THR A 90 -21.68 5.41 -1.85
N ALA A 91 -22.26 5.92 -0.76
CA ALA A 91 -23.21 5.19 0.06
C ALA A 91 -24.36 4.60 -0.78
N HIS A 92 -24.85 3.43 -0.38
CA HIS A 92 -25.99 2.80 -1.03
C HIS A 92 -27.23 3.68 -0.90
N THR A 93 -27.85 4.00 -2.04
CA THR A 93 -29.12 4.74 -2.13
C THR A 93 -30.25 3.92 -1.51
N VAL A 94 -30.17 2.60 -1.65
CA VAL A 94 -31.07 1.64 -1.01
C VAL A 94 -30.35 1.05 0.20
N PRO A 95 -30.81 1.33 1.43
CA PRO A 95 -30.17 0.83 2.63
C PRO A 95 -30.12 -0.69 2.68
N ASP A 96 -29.05 -1.22 3.26
CA ASP A 96 -28.88 -2.64 3.50
C ASP A 96 -29.94 -3.17 4.47
N VAL A 97 -30.51 -4.34 4.14
CA VAL A 97 -31.57 -4.97 4.93
C VAL A 97 -31.05 -6.25 5.57
N ASN A 98 -31.21 -6.38 6.88
CA ASN A 98 -30.90 -7.61 7.57
C ASN A 98 -32.04 -8.63 7.40
N ILE A 99 -31.70 -9.84 6.98
CA ILE A 99 -32.61 -10.97 6.80
C ILE A 99 -32.18 -12.09 7.75
N THR A 100 -33.12 -12.61 8.52
CA THR A 100 -32.88 -13.80 9.35
C THR A 100 -33.02 -15.05 8.48
N LEU A 101 -31.94 -15.80 8.36
CA LEU A 101 -31.89 -17.08 7.66
C LEU A 101 -32.62 -18.16 8.47
N ALA A 102 -33.03 -19.25 7.81
CA ALA A 102 -33.77 -20.35 8.45
C ALA A 102 -32.99 -21.04 9.59
N ASN A 103 -31.66 -20.91 9.62
CA ASN A 103 -30.80 -21.42 10.68
C ASN A 103 -30.61 -20.43 11.85
N GLY A 104 -31.27 -19.26 11.82
CA GLY A 104 -31.16 -18.21 12.83
C GLY A 104 -30.03 -17.20 12.60
N ASP A 105 -29.19 -17.39 11.58
CA ASP A 105 -28.13 -16.44 11.25
C ASP A 105 -28.71 -15.16 10.64
N ILE A 106 -28.04 -14.02 10.87
CA ILE A 106 -28.39 -12.76 10.23
C ILE A 106 -27.53 -12.60 8.98
N ALA A 107 -28.17 -12.54 7.82
CA ALA A 107 -27.55 -12.15 6.56
C ALA A 107 -27.90 -10.70 6.24
N THR A 108 -26.99 -9.99 5.56
CA THR A 108 -27.24 -8.63 5.08
C THR A 108 -27.48 -8.68 3.57
N PHE A 109 -28.61 -8.14 3.13
CA PHE A 109 -28.97 -7.99 1.73
C PHE A 109 -28.64 -6.57 1.30
N SER A 110 -27.66 -6.43 0.41
CA SER A 110 -27.23 -5.15 -0.14
C SER A 110 -27.72 -5.00 -1.58
N THR A 111 -28.32 -3.86 -1.90
CA THR A 111 -28.78 -3.55 -3.27
C THR A 111 -27.79 -2.59 -3.93
N PHE A 112 -27.17 -3.03 -5.03
CA PHE A 112 -26.25 -2.18 -5.79
C PHE A 112 -27.01 -1.42 -6.88
N THR A 113 -27.02 -0.09 -6.78
CA THR A 113 -27.72 0.78 -7.75
C THR A 113 -26.71 1.37 -8.74
N ARG A 114 -27.06 1.39 -10.03
CA ARG A 114 -26.27 2.13 -11.03
C ARG A 114 -26.33 3.62 -10.76
N GLY A 115 -25.19 4.29 -10.84
CA GLY A 115 -24.99 5.69 -10.47
C GLY A 115 -24.21 5.87 -9.17
N GLU A 116 -23.99 4.81 -8.39
CA GLU A 116 -23.29 4.86 -7.09
C GLU A 116 -21.77 4.74 -7.22
N LYS A 117 -21.25 4.33 -8.38
CA LYS A 117 -19.80 4.27 -8.63
C LYS A 117 -19.41 5.40 -9.55
N ILE A 118 -18.41 6.16 -9.15
CA ILE A 118 -17.85 7.30 -9.87
C ILE A 118 -16.41 6.95 -10.25
N PHE A 119 -16.02 7.22 -11.50
CA PHE A 119 -14.69 6.98 -12.04
C PHE A 119 -14.04 8.30 -12.48
N GLU A 120 -12.74 8.42 -12.24
CA GLU A 120 -11.92 9.60 -12.58
C GLU A 120 -11.29 9.47 -13.96
N LEU A 121 -11.36 10.54 -14.74
CA LEU A 121 -10.58 10.74 -15.97
C LEU A 121 -9.58 11.86 -15.71
N SER A 122 -8.34 11.46 -15.45
CA SER A 122 -7.27 12.36 -15.00
C SER A 122 -6.22 12.63 -16.08
N ASN A 123 -5.52 13.75 -15.97
CA ASN A 123 -4.39 14.09 -16.86
C ASN A 123 -3.04 13.56 -16.33
N HIS A 124 -1.94 13.88 -17.03
CA HIS A 124 -0.58 13.47 -16.66
C HIS A 124 -0.08 13.95 -15.29
N LEU A 125 -0.67 15.02 -14.73
CA LEU A 125 -0.39 15.53 -13.39
C LEU A 125 -1.31 14.93 -12.32
N GLY A 126 -2.26 14.07 -12.73
CA GLY A 126 -3.29 13.53 -11.86
C GLY A 126 -4.45 14.47 -11.57
N ASN A 127 -4.59 15.58 -12.31
CA ASN A 127 -5.76 16.46 -12.19
C ASN A 127 -7.01 15.70 -12.65
N VAL A 128 -8.03 15.61 -11.80
CA VAL A 128 -9.31 15.01 -12.15
C VAL A 128 -10.07 15.98 -13.06
N LEU A 129 -10.08 15.71 -14.36
CA LEU A 129 -10.73 16.57 -15.35
C LEU A 129 -12.21 16.25 -15.47
N VAL A 130 -12.56 14.98 -15.55
CA VAL A 130 -13.95 14.52 -15.70
C VAL A 130 -14.20 13.36 -14.74
N THR A 131 -15.39 13.31 -14.17
CA THR A 131 -15.88 12.13 -13.48
C THR A 131 -17.16 11.62 -14.12
N VAL A 132 -17.26 10.30 -14.25
CA VAL A 132 -18.42 9.62 -14.83
C VAL A 132 -18.91 8.54 -13.88
N ASN A 133 -20.21 8.28 -13.84
CA ASN A 133 -20.74 7.19 -13.02
C ASN A 133 -20.92 5.87 -13.81
N ASP A 134 -21.28 4.78 -13.13
CA ASP A 134 -21.49 3.47 -13.76
C ASP A 134 -22.87 3.30 -14.45
N ARG A 135 -23.68 4.36 -14.52
CA ARG A 135 -24.93 4.42 -15.27
C ARG A 135 -24.63 4.78 -16.73
N LYS A 136 -25.33 4.08 -17.64
CA LYS A 136 -25.35 4.41 -19.06
C LYS A 136 -26.65 5.14 -19.37
N VAL A 137 -26.55 6.29 -20.03
CA VAL A 137 -27.72 7.05 -20.48
C VAL A 137 -28.04 6.61 -21.90
N GLN A 138 -29.28 6.15 -22.10
CA GLN A 138 -29.75 5.76 -23.42
C GLN A 138 -30.10 7.01 -24.22
N HIS A 139 -29.56 7.11 -25.43
CA HIS A 139 -30.01 8.10 -26.39
C HIS A 139 -30.89 7.41 -27.43
N THR A 140 -32.05 8.00 -27.71
CA THR A 140 -33.03 7.47 -28.66
C THR A 140 -33.57 8.60 -29.53
N THR A 141 -33.57 8.41 -30.84
CA THR A 141 -34.20 9.36 -31.77
C THR A 141 -35.72 9.21 -31.79
N ASP A 142 -36.25 8.04 -31.38
CA ASP A 142 -37.67 7.67 -31.50
C ASP A 142 -38.33 7.25 -30.17
N ASN A 143 -37.64 7.40 -29.03
CA ASN A 143 -38.08 6.93 -27.71
C ASN A 143 -38.45 5.43 -27.63
N SER A 144 -38.02 4.61 -28.58
CA SER A 144 -38.41 3.19 -28.66
C SER A 144 -37.23 2.23 -28.66
N THR A 145 -36.14 2.57 -29.36
CA THR A 145 -34.92 1.73 -29.45
C THR A 145 -33.68 2.56 -29.12
N GLY A 146 -32.78 2.00 -28.33
CA GLY A 146 -31.49 2.63 -27.99
C GLY A 146 -30.58 2.70 -29.22
N ASP A 147 -30.30 3.91 -29.70
CA ASP A 147 -29.38 4.13 -30.81
C ASP A 147 -27.93 3.97 -30.33
N TYR A 148 -27.60 4.68 -29.26
CA TYR A 148 -26.29 4.64 -28.61
C TYR A 148 -26.39 4.97 -27.12
N TRP A 149 -25.28 4.76 -26.40
CA TRP A 149 -25.20 4.95 -24.96
C TRP A 149 -24.12 5.98 -24.64
N GLU A 150 -24.49 6.95 -23.81
CA GLU A 150 -23.55 7.94 -23.26
C GLU A 150 -23.19 7.59 -21.82
N ALA A 151 -21.99 7.99 -21.42
CA ALA A 151 -21.60 7.96 -20.02
C ALA A 151 -22.30 9.10 -19.28
N ASP A 152 -22.82 8.81 -18.09
CA ASP A 152 -23.42 9.83 -17.25
C ASP A 152 -22.31 10.61 -16.53
N VAL A 153 -22.11 11.86 -16.96
CA VAL A 153 -21.07 12.74 -16.43
C VAL A 153 -21.52 13.31 -15.09
N VAL A 154 -20.69 13.16 -14.06
CA VAL A 154 -20.96 13.68 -12.71
C VAL A 154 -20.29 15.03 -12.49
N SER A 155 -19.06 15.20 -12.99
CA SER A 155 -18.37 16.48 -12.97
C SER A 155 -17.41 16.62 -14.14
N ALA A 156 -17.13 17.85 -14.57
CA ALA A 156 -16.08 18.19 -15.50
C ALA A 156 -15.47 19.54 -15.11
N ASN A 157 -14.15 19.64 -15.03
CA ASN A 157 -13.43 20.83 -14.59
C ASN A 157 -12.17 21.05 -15.41
N ASP A 158 -12.00 22.27 -15.94
CA ASP A 158 -10.72 22.75 -16.41
C ASP A 158 -10.00 23.52 -15.31
N TYR A 159 -8.68 23.36 -15.21
CA TYR A 159 -7.85 24.04 -14.20
C TYR A 159 -6.87 25.02 -14.84
N TYR A 160 -6.75 26.20 -14.26
CA TYR A 160 -5.57 27.04 -14.42
C TYR A 160 -4.31 26.31 -13.94
N PRO A 161 -3.11 26.74 -14.35
CA PRO A 161 -1.86 26.05 -14.00
C PRO A 161 -1.66 25.77 -12.50
N PHE A 162 -2.13 26.68 -11.63
CA PHE A 162 -2.03 26.54 -10.18
C PHE A 162 -3.25 25.86 -9.53
N GLY A 163 -4.15 25.28 -10.31
CA GLY A 163 -5.23 24.44 -9.82
C GLY A 163 -6.55 25.14 -9.52
N MET A 164 -6.64 26.47 -9.69
CA MET A 164 -7.92 27.15 -9.68
C MET A 164 -8.79 26.64 -10.85
N GLY A 165 -10.03 26.26 -10.57
CA GLY A 165 -10.99 25.91 -11.61
C GLY A 165 -11.26 27.13 -12.51
N MET A 166 -11.41 26.89 -13.82
CA MET A 166 -11.65 27.95 -14.79
C MET A 166 -13.13 28.35 -14.78
N PRO A 167 -13.48 29.59 -14.38
CA PRO A 167 -14.87 30.03 -14.38
C PRO A 167 -15.52 29.86 -15.75
N GLY A 168 -16.71 29.25 -15.77
CA GLY A 168 -17.45 28.96 -17.01
C GLY A 168 -16.98 27.70 -17.76
N LYS A 169 -16.00 26.96 -17.23
CA LYS A 169 -15.56 25.65 -17.73
C LYS A 169 -15.63 24.57 -16.65
N GLU A 170 -16.70 24.64 -15.89
CA GLU A 170 -16.99 23.73 -14.79
C GLU A 170 -18.41 23.19 -15.00
N TYR A 171 -18.56 21.90 -14.79
CA TYR A 171 -19.83 21.19 -14.75
C TYR A 171 -19.83 20.35 -13.47
N ASN A 172 -20.90 20.44 -12.70
CA ASN A 172 -21.05 19.67 -11.48
C ASN A 172 -22.52 19.25 -11.34
N ALA A 173 -22.78 17.97 -11.55
CA ALA A 173 -24.08 17.32 -11.34
C ALA A 173 -24.10 16.46 -10.08
N GLY A 174 -22.98 16.36 -9.37
CA GLY A 174 -22.86 15.61 -8.12
C GLY A 174 -21.65 16.03 -7.28
N ASN A 175 -21.70 15.68 -6.00
CA ASN A 175 -20.65 16.02 -5.05
C ASN A 175 -19.42 15.11 -5.22
N TYR A 176 -18.43 15.59 -5.95
CA TYR A 176 -17.11 14.95 -6.05
C TYR A 176 -16.05 15.83 -5.40
N ARG A 177 -15.30 15.29 -4.43
CA ARG A 177 -14.39 16.08 -3.58
C ARG A 177 -12.93 16.10 -4.01
N TYR A 178 -12.54 15.37 -5.06
CA TYR A 178 -11.15 15.36 -5.53
C TYR A 178 -11.01 16.14 -6.84
N GLY A 179 -9.91 16.87 -6.97
CA GLY A 179 -9.71 17.78 -8.12
C GLY A 179 -8.26 17.86 -8.59
N PHE A 180 -7.67 19.04 -8.47
CA PHE A 180 -6.29 19.32 -8.88
C PHE A 180 -5.29 18.41 -8.15
N ASN A 181 -4.33 17.84 -8.91
CA ASN A 181 -3.37 16.79 -8.49
C ASN A 181 -3.99 15.58 -7.77
N GLY A 182 -5.29 15.32 -7.98
CA GLY A 182 -6.02 14.25 -7.31
C GLY A 182 -6.17 14.47 -5.81
N LYS A 183 -5.90 15.68 -5.30
CA LYS A 183 -6.03 16.01 -3.88
C LYS A 183 -7.47 16.33 -3.51
N GLU A 184 -7.78 16.08 -2.24
CA GLU A 184 -9.10 16.38 -1.68
C GLU A 184 -9.25 17.90 -1.57
N ASP A 185 -10.32 18.44 -2.15
CA ASP A 185 -10.76 19.81 -1.92
C ASP A 185 -11.28 19.92 -0.48
N ASP A 186 -10.63 20.77 0.31
CA ASP A 186 -10.96 21.04 1.70
C ASP A 186 -11.20 22.54 1.89
N ASN A 187 -12.47 22.91 1.81
CA ASN A 187 -12.89 24.31 1.86
C ASN A 187 -13.18 24.81 3.29
N ASP A 188 -12.81 24.05 4.33
CA ASP A 188 -13.14 24.39 5.72
C ASP A 188 -12.35 25.62 6.21
N ILE A 189 -11.11 25.80 5.74
CA ILE A 189 -10.24 26.94 6.13
C ILE A 189 -10.32 28.10 5.12
N THR A 190 -10.32 27.79 3.82
CA THR A 190 -10.36 28.78 2.74
C THR A 190 -11.20 28.23 1.60
N ASN A 191 -11.92 29.11 0.91
CA ASN A 191 -12.60 28.71 -0.32
C ASN A 191 -11.55 28.38 -1.38
N GLY A 192 -11.49 27.13 -1.84
CA GLY A 192 -10.44 26.62 -2.73
C GLY A 192 -9.24 25.99 -2.02
N GLY A 193 -9.40 25.59 -0.76
CA GLY A 193 -8.38 24.83 -0.05
C GLY A 193 -8.27 23.40 -0.58
N GLN A 194 -7.06 22.85 -0.56
CA GLN A 194 -6.80 21.44 -0.87
C GLN A 194 -5.88 20.82 0.17
N ASP A 195 -6.19 19.59 0.58
CA ASP A 195 -5.38 18.83 1.53
C ASP A 195 -4.21 18.13 0.82
N TYR A 196 -3.00 18.60 1.10
CA TYR A 196 -1.74 17.97 0.67
C TYR A 196 -1.08 17.18 1.81
N GLY A 197 -1.81 16.90 2.88
CA GLY A 197 -1.33 16.19 4.07
C GLY A 197 -0.76 17.15 5.10
N MET A 198 0.52 17.50 4.97
CA MET A 198 1.20 18.34 5.97
C MET A 198 0.81 19.84 5.88
N ARG A 199 0.22 20.26 4.77
CA ARG A 199 -0.16 21.65 4.50
C ARG A 199 -1.46 21.72 3.69
N ILE A 200 -2.20 22.81 3.89
CA ILE A 200 -3.36 23.16 3.07
C ILE A 200 -2.91 24.13 1.98
N TYR A 201 -3.22 23.78 0.74
CA TYR A 201 -2.92 24.57 -0.45
C TYR A 201 -4.13 25.42 -0.85
N ASP A 202 -3.97 26.73 -1.07
CA ASP A 202 -5.01 27.58 -1.66
C ASP A 202 -4.78 27.68 -3.17
N LYS A 203 -5.63 26.99 -3.93
CA LYS A 203 -5.51 26.88 -5.40
C LYS A 203 -5.78 28.20 -6.14
N ARG A 204 -6.46 29.16 -5.50
CA ARG A 204 -6.72 30.48 -6.09
C ARG A 204 -5.50 31.37 -6.00
N LEU A 205 -4.77 31.27 -4.89
CA LEU A 205 -3.56 32.05 -4.65
C LEU A 205 -2.30 31.38 -5.21
N GLY A 206 -2.35 30.07 -5.47
CA GLY A 206 -1.19 29.30 -5.89
C GLY A 206 -0.17 29.09 -4.78
N ARG A 207 -0.61 29.04 -3.52
CA ARG A 207 0.27 29.06 -2.33
C ARG A 207 -0.26 28.21 -1.19
N PHE A 208 0.64 27.67 -0.37
CA PHE A 208 0.24 27.04 0.90
C PHE A 208 -0.18 28.10 1.92
N LEU A 209 -1.09 27.70 2.82
CA LEU A 209 -1.57 28.56 3.91
C LEU A 209 -0.62 28.57 5.11
N SER A 210 0.26 27.58 5.22
CA SER A 210 1.27 27.47 6.27
C SER A 210 2.67 27.52 5.69
N THR A 211 3.62 27.92 6.53
CA THR A 211 5.04 27.87 6.19
C THR A 211 5.45 26.42 5.98
N ASP A 212 6.16 26.17 4.88
CA ASP A 212 6.84 24.93 4.60
C ASP A 212 7.74 24.54 5.79
N PRO A 213 7.57 23.36 6.40
CA PRO A 213 8.52 22.85 7.39
C PRO A 213 9.97 22.84 6.87
N LEU A 214 10.15 22.77 5.56
CA LEU A 214 11.42 22.77 4.86
C LEU A 214 11.85 24.16 4.38
N ALA A 215 11.12 25.24 4.71
CA ALA A 215 11.43 26.60 4.24
C ALA A 215 12.90 27.01 4.51
N LYS A 216 13.48 26.57 5.63
CA LYS A 216 14.89 26.81 5.99
C LYS A 216 15.87 26.22 4.97
N SER A 217 15.48 25.11 4.35
CA SER A 217 16.26 24.34 3.39
C SER A 217 16.18 24.96 2.00
N TYR A 218 15.07 25.63 1.71
CA TYR A 218 14.79 26.33 0.46
C TYR A 218 14.69 27.86 0.67
N PRO A 219 15.72 28.54 1.21
CA PRO A 219 15.63 29.97 1.54
C PRO A 219 15.44 30.87 0.31
N MET A 220 15.76 30.35 -0.87
CA MET A 220 15.55 31.02 -2.15
C MET A 220 14.12 30.89 -2.69
N LEU A 221 13.29 30.06 -2.05
CA LEU A 221 11.86 30.00 -2.32
C LEU A 221 11.12 30.62 -1.14
N THR A 222 9.96 31.19 -1.42
CA THR A 222 9.08 31.60 -0.33
C THR A 222 8.60 30.36 0.44
N ALA A 223 8.50 30.46 1.77
CA ALA A 223 7.99 29.39 2.62
C ALA A 223 6.56 28.94 2.26
N TYR A 224 5.88 29.65 1.37
CA TYR A 224 4.51 29.39 0.93
C TYR A 224 4.43 28.96 -0.55
N GLN A 225 5.57 28.68 -1.18
CA GLN A 225 5.68 28.34 -2.60
C GLN A 225 4.96 27.03 -2.93
N PHE A 226 4.47 26.89 -4.15
CA PHE A 226 3.95 25.63 -4.67
C PHE A 226 4.73 25.20 -5.92
N ALA A 227 5.22 23.96 -5.94
CA ALA A 227 5.89 23.34 -7.09
C ALA A 227 7.02 24.19 -7.72
N SER A 228 7.73 24.99 -6.92
CA SER A 228 8.74 25.97 -7.33
C SER A 228 8.27 26.96 -8.40
N ASN A 229 6.97 27.29 -8.41
CA ASN A 229 6.28 28.07 -9.45
C ASN A 229 6.29 27.44 -10.86
N SER A 230 6.49 26.12 -10.94
CA SER A 230 6.45 25.34 -12.20
C SER A 230 5.37 24.26 -12.17
N PRO A 231 4.08 24.61 -11.93
CA PRO A 231 3.02 23.65 -11.66
C PRO A 231 2.57 22.83 -12.88
N ILE A 232 3.06 23.18 -14.08
CA ILE A 232 2.82 22.41 -15.32
C ILE A 232 3.80 21.23 -15.42
N SER A 233 5.02 21.39 -14.91
CA SER A 233 6.09 20.40 -15.05
C SER A 233 6.33 19.60 -13.78
N GLY A 234 5.90 20.13 -12.63
CA GLY A 234 6.11 19.53 -11.33
C GLY A 234 4.82 19.51 -10.53
N ILE A 235 4.54 18.35 -9.93
CA ILE A 235 3.66 18.24 -8.76
C ILE A 235 4.55 18.57 -7.54
N ASP A 236 4.00 19.25 -6.53
CA ASP A 236 4.69 19.41 -5.24
C ASP A 236 4.78 18.04 -4.57
N LEU A 237 5.91 17.37 -4.80
CA LEU A 237 6.31 16.10 -4.21
C LEU A 237 7.32 16.43 -3.11
N ASP A 238 7.21 15.80 -1.94
CA ASP A 238 8.02 16.10 -0.73
C ASP A 238 9.55 15.93 -0.94
N GLY A 239 9.98 15.52 -2.13
CA GLY A 239 11.22 16.01 -2.73
C GLY A 239 12.43 15.12 -2.52
N LEU A 240 12.30 13.98 -1.83
CA LEU A 240 13.40 13.07 -1.51
C LEU A 240 13.21 11.64 -1.99
N GLU A 241 12.32 11.42 -2.94
CA GLU A 241 11.98 10.06 -3.34
C GLU A 241 13.10 9.39 -4.13
N PHE A 242 13.21 8.08 -3.92
CA PHE A 242 14.15 7.22 -4.62
C PHE A 242 13.45 6.60 -5.81
N TYR A 243 13.97 6.85 -7.00
CA TYR A 243 13.39 6.35 -8.24
C TYR A 243 14.14 5.10 -8.69
N TYR A 244 13.39 4.03 -8.94
CA TYR A 244 13.87 2.81 -9.58
C TYR A 244 13.08 2.52 -10.85
N ALA A 245 13.67 1.79 -11.78
CA ALA A 245 12.93 1.16 -12.86
C ALA A 245 12.35 -0.18 -12.39
N ALA A 246 11.39 -0.70 -13.14
CA ALA A 246 10.75 -1.99 -12.84
C ALA A 246 11.75 -3.17 -12.80
N ASP A 247 12.87 -3.06 -13.51
CA ASP A 247 13.97 -4.03 -13.50
C ASP A 247 14.93 -3.87 -12.30
N GLY A 248 14.57 -3.03 -11.33
CA GLY A 248 15.33 -2.76 -10.13
C GLY A 248 16.50 -1.80 -10.30
N LYS A 249 16.73 -1.26 -11.50
CA LYS A 249 17.78 -0.27 -11.73
C LYS A 249 17.44 1.00 -10.97
N PHE A 250 18.36 1.46 -10.13
CA PHE A 250 18.26 2.78 -9.52
C PHE A 250 18.43 3.85 -10.59
N LEU A 251 17.41 4.67 -10.72
CA LEU A 251 17.32 5.74 -11.70
C LEU A 251 17.85 7.06 -11.14
N GLY A 252 17.82 7.22 -9.82
CA GLY A 252 18.35 8.37 -9.12
C GLY A 252 17.48 8.74 -7.94
N GLN A 253 18.04 9.57 -7.07
CA GLN A 253 17.31 10.25 -6.03
C GLN A 253 17.38 11.74 -6.34
N ARG A 254 16.29 12.45 -6.10
CA ARG A 254 16.36 13.90 -6.07
C ARG A 254 17.09 14.30 -4.79
N THR A 255 18.39 14.54 -4.90
CA THR A 255 19.23 14.94 -3.76
C THR A 255 19.43 16.44 -3.70
N ASN A 256 19.16 17.14 -4.80
CA ASN A 256 19.30 18.59 -4.92
C ASN A 256 18.00 19.24 -5.43
N ASP A 257 17.78 20.49 -5.04
CA ASP A 257 16.76 21.33 -5.65
C ASP A 257 17.10 21.70 -7.11
N ALA A 258 16.19 22.43 -7.78
CA ALA A 258 16.39 22.89 -9.15
C ALA A 258 17.59 23.86 -9.35
N LYS A 259 18.30 24.21 -8.26
CA LYS A 259 19.46 25.09 -8.25
C LYS A 259 20.73 24.37 -7.76
N GLY A 260 20.69 23.04 -7.60
CA GLY A 260 21.83 22.23 -7.20
C GLY A 260 22.13 22.22 -5.70
N LYS A 261 21.24 22.73 -4.85
CA LYS A 261 21.43 22.74 -3.40
C LYS A 261 20.92 21.44 -2.76
N PRO A 262 21.69 20.79 -1.86
CA PRO A 262 21.27 19.55 -1.21
C PRO A 262 19.95 19.68 -0.44
N LEU A 263 19.06 18.70 -0.63
CA LEU A 263 17.80 18.55 0.06
C LEU A 263 18.01 17.92 1.46
N PRO A 264 17.20 18.25 2.48
CA PRO A 264 17.42 17.81 3.86
C PRO A 264 17.15 16.32 4.02
N LYS A 265 18.02 15.53 4.66
CA LYS A 265 17.85 14.05 4.76
C LYS A 265 16.63 13.54 5.56
N GLU A 266 15.86 14.45 6.18
CA GLU A 266 14.82 14.14 7.17
C GLU A 266 13.40 14.05 6.58
N VAL A 267 13.25 14.32 5.28
CA VAL A 267 11.97 14.24 4.57
C VAL A 267 11.76 12.81 4.07
N MET A 268 10.50 12.38 3.95
CA MET A 268 10.14 10.98 3.69
C MET A 268 10.90 10.41 2.48
N ASN A 269 11.58 9.29 2.72
CA ASN A 269 12.48 8.62 1.79
C ASN A 269 11.70 7.59 0.98
N ASP A 270 10.58 7.96 0.39
CA ASP A 270 9.69 6.97 -0.22
C ASP A 270 10.24 6.45 -1.54
N VAL A 271 9.95 5.18 -1.84
CA VAL A 271 10.39 4.53 -3.08
C VAL A 271 9.32 4.69 -4.16
N ARG A 272 9.75 5.13 -5.34
CA ARG A 272 8.92 5.26 -6.54
C ARG A 272 9.50 4.43 -7.68
N ILE A 273 8.62 3.93 -8.53
CA ILE A 273 8.97 3.32 -9.82
C ILE A 273 8.76 4.38 -10.89
N ALA A 274 9.67 4.51 -11.85
CA ALA A 274 9.48 5.30 -13.07
C ALA A 274 9.68 4.41 -14.29
N SER A 275 8.91 4.66 -15.36
CA SER A 275 9.06 3.94 -16.63
C SER A 275 10.24 4.45 -17.43
N GLU A 276 10.48 5.76 -17.40
CA GLU A 276 11.55 6.41 -18.15
C GLU A 276 12.21 7.54 -17.36
N VAL A 277 13.43 7.86 -17.78
CA VAL A 277 14.21 8.99 -17.27
C VAL A 277 14.71 9.81 -18.44
N ILE A 278 14.21 11.03 -18.55
CA ILE A 278 14.71 11.99 -19.52
C ILE A 278 15.68 12.89 -18.78
N GLN A 279 16.97 12.71 -19.09
CA GLN A 279 18.02 13.52 -18.51
C GLN A 279 18.49 14.57 -19.52
N THR A 280 18.27 15.83 -19.18
CA THR A 280 18.84 16.97 -19.88
C THR A 280 20.07 17.49 -19.13
N LYS A 281 20.73 18.51 -19.69
CA LYS A 281 21.86 19.17 -19.03
C LYS A 281 21.48 19.76 -17.66
N ASP A 282 20.22 20.18 -17.53
CA ASP A 282 19.76 20.99 -16.39
C ASP A 282 18.73 20.25 -15.51
N PHE A 283 18.05 19.22 -16.04
CA PHE A 283 16.97 18.53 -15.34
C PHE A 283 16.97 17.01 -15.55
N LYS A 284 16.39 16.32 -14.57
CA LYS A 284 16.07 14.89 -14.66
C LYS A 284 14.57 14.73 -14.47
N ILE A 285 13.90 14.32 -15.53
CA ILE A 285 12.45 14.10 -15.55
C ILE A 285 12.22 12.60 -15.45
N PHE A 286 11.32 12.20 -14.56
CA PHE A 286 10.90 10.81 -14.39
C PHE A 286 9.47 10.69 -14.90
N GLU A 287 9.23 9.79 -15.85
CA GLU A 287 7.90 9.55 -16.41
C GLU A 287 7.28 8.25 -15.87
N GLY A 288 5.95 8.14 -15.96
CA GLY A 288 5.22 6.96 -15.50
C GLY A 288 5.43 6.65 -14.02
N VAL A 289 5.53 7.70 -13.19
CA VAL A 289 5.90 7.59 -11.79
C VAL A 289 4.79 6.93 -10.97
N LYS A 290 5.11 5.86 -10.25
CA LYS A 290 4.22 5.16 -9.32
C LYS A 290 4.87 5.04 -7.96
N SER A 291 4.15 5.37 -6.89
CA SER A 291 4.63 5.16 -5.52
C SER A 291 4.54 3.68 -5.12
N LEU A 292 5.56 3.17 -4.44
CA LEU A 292 5.50 1.88 -3.74
C LEU A 292 5.04 2.03 -2.28
N ASN A 293 4.86 3.27 -1.81
CA ASN A 293 4.44 3.61 -0.45
C ASN A 293 5.21 2.84 0.64
N ILE A 294 6.52 2.78 0.47
CA ILE A 294 7.45 2.15 1.40
C ILE A 294 8.66 3.06 1.57
N GLN A 295 9.10 3.19 2.81
CA GLN A 295 10.34 3.91 3.12
C GLN A 295 11.53 3.18 2.50
N HIS A 296 12.46 3.91 1.91
CA HIS A 296 13.66 3.39 1.26
C HIS A 296 14.48 2.50 2.19
N SER A 297 14.59 2.87 3.47
CA SER A 297 15.28 2.03 4.46
C SER A 297 14.61 0.67 4.71
N GLU A 298 13.27 0.59 4.62
CA GLU A 298 12.53 -0.67 4.73
C GLU A 298 12.63 -1.47 3.42
N PHE A 299 12.54 -0.78 2.28
CA PHE A 299 12.67 -1.37 0.95
C PHE A 299 14.06 -1.99 0.71
N VAL A 300 15.13 -1.27 1.05
CA VAL A 300 16.51 -1.77 0.94
C VAL A 300 16.71 -2.96 1.86
N LYS A 301 16.17 -2.94 3.09
CA LYS A 301 16.22 -4.11 3.99
C LYS A 301 15.48 -5.30 3.39
N PHE A 302 14.30 -5.08 2.81
CA PHE A 302 13.51 -6.12 2.16
C PHE A 302 14.30 -6.77 1.00
N ALA A 303 14.91 -5.97 0.13
CA ALA A 303 15.75 -6.49 -0.95
C ALA A 303 17.04 -7.16 -0.44
N ALA A 304 17.65 -6.62 0.62
CA ALA A 304 18.84 -7.18 1.25
C ALA A 304 18.56 -8.57 1.85
N ILE A 305 17.36 -8.78 2.42
CA ILE A 305 16.93 -10.10 2.89
C ILE A 305 16.79 -11.05 1.70
N ALA A 306 16.08 -10.66 0.64
CA ALA A 306 15.91 -11.51 -0.54
C ALA A 306 17.27 -11.92 -1.14
N TYR A 307 18.22 -10.99 -1.19
CA TYR A 307 19.58 -11.26 -1.63
C TYR A 307 20.35 -12.17 -0.65
N GLY A 308 20.27 -11.89 0.66
CA GLY A 308 21.00 -12.60 1.70
C GLY A 308 20.53 -14.04 1.93
N GLU A 309 19.26 -14.31 1.69
CA GLU A 309 18.64 -15.64 1.82
C GLU A 309 18.83 -16.48 0.55
N SER A 310 19.14 -15.85 -0.59
CA SER A 310 19.36 -16.56 -1.85
C SER A 310 20.68 -17.33 -1.94
N SER A 311 20.77 -18.19 -2.96
CA SER A 311 21.95 -19.03 -3.25
C SER A 311 23.17 -18.27 -3.80
N VAL A 312 23.11 -16.93 -3.87
CA VAL A 312 24.20 -16.08 -4.38
C VAL A 312 25.51 -16.31 -3.64
N GLY A 313 25.45 -16.57 -2.33
CA GLY A 313 26.63 -16.90 -1.51
C GLY A 313 27.35 -18.17 -1.94
N ASN A 314 26.63 -19.09 -2.58
CA ASN A 314 27.16 -20.35 -3.07
C ASN A 314 27.58 -20.24 -4.55
N GLY A 315 27.65 -19.03 -5.10
CA GLY A 315 27.98 -18.75 -6.49
C GLY A 315 26.83 -19.00 -7.48
N VAL A 316 25.60 -19.15 -7.00
CA VAL A 316 24.41 -19.41 -7.82
C VAL A 316 23.55 -18.15 -7.89
N GLN A 317 23.44 -17.57 -9.08
CA GLN A 317 22.61 -16.39 -9.34
C GLN A 317 21.35 -16.79 -10.10
N ASN A 318 20.27 -17.09 -9.37
CA ASN A 318 18.98 -17.48 -9.94
C ASN A 318 17.94 -16.38 -9.69
N LYS A 319 17.42 -15.77 -10.76
CA LYS A 319 16.49 -14.64 -10.67
C LYS A 319 15.17 -15.07 -10.03
N GLU A 320 14.64 -16.20 -10.45
CA GLU A 320 13.38 -16.75 -9.98
C GLU A 320 13.42 -17.07 -8.48
N GLU A 321 14.56 -17.59 -7.99
CA GLU A 321 14.79 -17.83 -6.56
C GLU A 321 14.62 -16.54 -5.74
N VAL A 322 15.33 -15.46 -6.12
CA VAL A 322 15.29 -14.20 -5.38
C VAL A 322 13.89 -13.56 -5.43
N PHE A 323 13.24 -13.62 -6.59
CA PHE A 323 11.87 -13.12 -6.75
C PHE A 323 10.91 -13.91 -5.86
N ALA A 324 11.04 -15.24 -5.81
CA ALA A 324 10.21 -16.08 -4.95
C ALA A 324 10.43 -15.79 -3.47
N ILE A 325 11.66 -15.51 -3.02
CA ILE A 325 11.93 -15.08 -1.63
C ILE A 325 11.20 -13.75 -1.35
N ALA A 326 11.31 -12.77 -2.23
CA ALA A 326 10.60 -11.49 -2.11
C ALA A 326 9.08 -11.68 -2.07
N ASN A 327 8.51 -12.49 -2.95
CA ASN A 327 7.09 -12.81 -2.93
C ASN A 327 6.67 -13.49 -1.62
N THR A 328 7.47 -14.43 -1.12
CA THR A 328 7.18 -15.16 0.12
C THR A 328 7.13 -14.24 1.33
N MET A 329 8.04 -13.27 1.42
CA MET A 329 8.00 -12.23 2.47
C MET A 329 6.75 -11.35 2.36
N SER A 330 6.37 -10.95 1.15
CA SER A 330 5.16 -10.17 0.89
C SER A 330 3.89 -10.95 1.29
N ASN A 331 3.82 -12.24 0.91
CA ASN A 331 2.72 -13.14 1.24
C ASN A 331 2.61 -13.36 2.75
N TYR A 332 3.73 -13.55 3.45
CA TYR A 332 3.75 -13.69 4.91
C TYR A 332 3.23 -12.41 5.61
N LYS A 333 3.66 -11.23 5.15
CA LYS A 333 3.18 -9.93 5.68
C LYS A 333 1.68 -9.75 5.45
N LYS A 334 1.18 -10.11 4.26
CA LYS A 334 -0.26 -10.09 3.95
C LYS A 334 -1.07 -11.03 4.84
N LEU A 335 -0.54 -12.22 5.14
CA LEU A 335 -1.23 -13.22 5.94
C LEU A 335 -1.27 -12.87 7.43
N THR A 336 -0.16 -12.36 7.98
CA THR A 336 0.03 -12.24 9.44
C THR A 336 0.00 -10.80 9.96
N GLY A 337 0.09 -9.82 9.06
CA GLY A 337 0.34 -8.42 9.40
C GLY A 337 1.75 -8.15 9.96
N LYS A 338 2.64 -9.16 9.98
CA LYS A 338 3.99 -9.09 10.55
C LYS A 338 5.04 -9.29 9.47
N ASN A 339 6.20 -8.68 9.66
CA ASN A 339 7.35 -8.96 8.79
C ASN A 339 7.83 -10.40 9.01
N SER A 340 8.20 -11.09 7.93
CA SER A 340 8.74 -12.46 8.02
C SER A 340 10.00 -12.47 8.87
N LYS A 341 10.14 -13.49 9.72
CA LYS A 341 11.40 -13.75 10.42
C LYS A 341 12.42 -14.27 9.41
N ALA A 342 13.26 -13.38 8.87
CA ALA A 342 14.40 -13.77 8.06
C ALA A 342 15.66 -13.80 8.92
N TYR A 343 16.37 -14.93 8.91
CA TYR A 343 17.56 -15.12 9.73
C TYR A 343 18.68 -14.15 9.30
N ALA A 344 18.80 -13.88 7.99
CA ALA A 344 19.80 -13.00 7.40
C ALA A 344 19.82 -11.57 7.97
N ALA A 345 18.71 -11.09 8.54
CA ALA A 345 18.63 -9.76 9.15
C ALA A 345 19.11 -9.72 10.62
N THR A 346 19.32 -10.89 11.24
CA THR A 346 19.58 -11.03 12.68
C THR A 346 20.84 -11.83 13.02
N ASP A 347 21.37 -12.62 12.09
CA ASP A 347 22.49 -13.55 12.27
C ASP A 347 23.86 -12.96 11.88
N GLY A 348 23.89 -11.76 11.30
CA GLY A 348 25.11 -11.13 10.82
C GLY A 348 25.61 -11.65 9.47
N ASN A 349 24.73 -12.23 8.64
CA ASN A 349 24.99 -12.70 7.27
C ASN A 349 25.78 -11.66 6.44
N GLU A 350 26.92 -12.09 5.89
CA GLU A 350 27.84 -11.23 5.13
C GLU A 350 27.20 -10.66 3.86
N LYS A 351 26.33 -11.41 3.18
CA LYS A 351 25.63 -10.95 1.97
C LYS A 351 24.64 -9.84 2.29
N PHE A 352 23.91 -9.97 3.40
CA PHE A 352 23.02 -8.93 3.89
C PHE A 352 23.82 -7.66 4.26
N LYS A 353 24.97 -7.82 4.90
CA LYS A 353 25.88 -6.70 5.20
C LYS A 353 26.41 -6.05 3.92
N ASP A 354 26.84 -6.84 2.94
CA ASP A 354 27.43 -6.33 1.69
C ASP A 354 26.39 -5.60 0.84
N PHE A 355 25.15 -6.10 0.81
CA PHE A 355 24.04 -5.40 0.16
C PHE A 355 23.78 -4.03 0.79
N ASN A 356 23.79 -3.96 2.13
CA ASN A 356 23.57 -2.71 2.87
C ASN A 356 24.77 -1.75 2.81
N LYS A 357 25.99 -2.26 2.57
CA LYS A 357 27.19 -1.43 2.33
C LYS A 357 27.19 -0.80 0.93
N ALA A 358 26.64 -1.48 -0.07
CA ALA A 358 26.54 -0.95 -1.43
C ALA A 358 25.56 0.24 -1.47
N THR A 359 25.95 1.33 -2.15
CA THR A 359 25.02 2.44 -2.45
C THR A 359 24.02 2.01 -3.52
N ASP A 360 22.92 2.73 -3.67
CA ASP A 360 21.89 2.43 -4.67
C ASP A 360 22.45 2.35 -6.09
N GLU A 361 23.35 3.26 -6.46
CA GLU A 361 24.03 3.25 -7.77
C GLU A 361 24.94 2.03 -7.92
N LYS A 362 25.65 1.63 -6.85
CA LYS A 362 26.58 0.48 -6.90
C LYS A 362 25.85 -0.85 -7.04
N ARG A 363 24.54 -0.90 -6.76
CA ARG A 363 23.73 -2.11 -7.01
C ARG A 363 23.39 -2.28 -8.50
N ASN A 364 23.37 -1.20 -9.28
CA ASN A 364 23.05 -1.25 -10.71
C ASN A 364 24.04 -2.14 -11.47
N GLY A 365 23.52 -2.96 -12.40
CA GLY A 365 24.31 -3.90 -13.20
C GLY A 365 24.86 -5.09 -12.41
N THR A 366 24.56 -5.22 -11.11
CA THR A 366 24.92 -6.36 -10.29
C THR A 366 23.69 -7.24 -10.01
N PHE A 367 23.91 -8.43 -9.45
CA PHE A 367 22.79 -9.27 -9.01
C PHE A 367 22.00 -8.67 -7.83
N MET A 368 22.55 -7.68 -7.11
CA MET A 368 21.79 -6.92 -6.13
C MET A 368 20.63 -6.15 -6.77
N GLN A 369 20.78 -5.67 -8.02
CA GLN A 369 19.70 -5.07 -8.79
C GLN A 369 18.55 -6.06 -8.99
N THR A 370 18.86 -7.33 -9.22
CA THR A 370 17.85 -8.39 -9.39
C THR A 370 17.03 -8.58 -8.11
N ALA A 371 17.65 -8.47 -6.94
CA ALA A 371 16.93 -8.50 -5.67
C ALA A 371 16.04 -7.28 -5.44
N ILE A 372 16.49 -6.09 -5.85
CA ILE A 372 15.64 -4.89 -5.90
C ILE A 372 14.44 -5.12 -6.84
N ALA A 373 14.67 -5.66 -8.04
CA ALA A 373 13.63 -5.96 -9.01
C ALA A 373 12.59 -6.95 -8.47
N GLY A 374 13.04 -8.02 -7.80
CA GLY A 374 12.15 -9.00 -7.16
C GLY A 374 11.31 -8.37 -6.06
N SER A 375 11.90 -7.43 -5.31
CA SER A 375 11.20 -6.66 -4.28
C SER A 375 10.15 -5.73 -4.86
N ILE A 376 10.50 -5.00 -5.93
CA ILE A 376 9.55 -4.17 -6.67
C ILE A 376 8.40 -5.03 -7.19
N ASN A 377 8.69 -6.15 -7.85
CA ASN A 377 7.66 -7.07 -8.35
C ASN A 377 6.72 -7.55 -7.23
N ALA A 378 7.26 -7.97 -6.08
CA ALA A 378 6.47 -8.48 -4.97
C ALA A 378 5.61 -7.41 -4.27
N LEU A 379 6.11 -6.18 -4.17
CA LEU A 379 5.41 -5.05 -3.55
C LEU A 379 4.39 -4.40 -4.51
N ASN A 380 4.66 -4.45 -5.82
CA ASN A 380 3.82 -3.85 -6.85
C ASN A 380 2.71 -4.80 -7.37
N GLY A 381 2.53 -5.98 -6.74
CA GLY A 381 1.51 -6.95 -7.14
C GLY A 381 1.80 -7.66 -8.46
N GLY A 382 3.08 -7.80 -8.83
CA GLY A 382 3.50 -8.57 -10.00
C GLY A 382 3.38 -10.08 -9.80
N LYS A 383 3.96 -10.85 -10.71
CA LYS A 383 3.88 -12.33 -10.70
C LYS A 383 4.40 -12.89 -9.38
N ASP A 384 3.67 -13.84 -8.78
CA ASP A 384 4.16 -14.59 -7.62
C ASP A 384 4.99 -15.80 -8.08
N TYR A 385 6.32 -15.71 -7.92
CA TYR A 385 7.24 -16.80 -8.25
C TYR A 385 7.28 -17.90 -7.18
N SER A 386 6.76 -17.63 -5.97
CA SER A 386 6.69 -18.61 -4.89
C SER A 386 5.42 -19.49 -4.95
N ASN A 387 4.48 -19.17 -5.84
CA ASN A 387 3.17 -19.81 -5.95
C ASN A 387 2.38 -19.81 -4.62
N GLY A 388 2.35 -18.66 -3.93
CA GLY A 388 1.62 -18.49 -2.67
C GLY A 388 2.33 -19.07 -1.45
N ALA A 389 3.65 -19.26 -1.51
CA ALA A 389 4.42 -19.66 -0.34
C ALA A 389 4.39 -18.56 0.72
N THR A 390 4.51 -18.96 1.98
CA THR A 390 4.73 -18.04 3.11
C THR A 390 6.01 -18.32 3.86
N HIS A 391 6.70 -19.41 3.52
CA HIS A 391 7.94 -19.85 4.12
C HIS A 391 8.89 -20.38 3.05
N TRP A 392 10.18 -20.34 3.35
CA TRP A 392 11.24 -20.91 2.51
C TRP A 392 12.26 -21.66 3.37
N ALA A 393 12.99 -22.58 2.75
CA ALA A 393 14.13 -23.25 3.34
C ALA A 393 15.21 -23.52 2.29
N GLY A 394 16.46 -23.31 2.67
CA GLY A 394 17.62 -23.49 1.80
C GLY A 394 18.22 -24.88 1.93
N ASN A 395 19.55 -24.95 1.84
CA ASN A 395 20.32 -26.20 1.86
C ASN A 395 20.18 -27.01 3.17
N ASP A 396 19.74 -26.38 4.26
CA ASP A 396 19.57 -26.97 5.58
C ASP A 396 18.15 -27.53 5.83
N ILE A 397 17.28 -27.52 4.82
CA ILE A 397 15.88 -27.95 4.91
C ILE A 397 15.71 -29.34 5.55
N GLY A 398 16.64 -30.27 5.34
CA GLY A 398 16.61 -31.63 5.91
C GLY A 398 17.07 -31.74 7.37
N SER A 399 17.46 -30.63 8.01
CA SER A 399 17.94 -30.64 9.40
C SER A 399 16.79 -30.80 10.41
N LYS A 400 17.12 -31.25 11.63
CA LYS A 400 16.14 -31.42 12.72
C LYS A 400 15.55 -30.10 13.25
N ALA A 401 16.13 -28.97 12.90
CA ALA A 401 15.67 -27.64 13.28
C ALA A 401 14.74 -27.01 12.22
N GLU A 402 14.57 -27.67 11.08
CA GLU A 402 13.88 -27.15 9.91
C GLU A 402 12.53 -27.81 9.64
N LYS A 403 11.78 -27.22 8.71
CA LYS A 403 10.34 -27.47 8.52
C LYS A 403 10.07 -28.90 8.05
N TRP A 404 11.05 -29.54 7.41
CA TRP A 404 11.00 -30.96 7.06
C TRP A 404 10.76 -31.84 8.29
N ALA A 405 11.36 -31.54 9.45
CA ALA A 405 11.20 -32.30 10.69
C ALA A 405 9.78 -32.17 11.31
N GLU A 406 9.02 -31.15 10.91
CA GLU A 406 7.63 -30.93 11.33
C GLU A 406 6.60 -31.59 10.39
N GLY A 407 7.07 -32.28 9.35
CA GLY A 407 6.26 -32.94 8.33
C GLY A 407 6.09 -32.08 7.07
N LEU A 408 6.81 -32.46 6.01
CA LEU A 408 6.83 -31.78 4.71
C LEU A 408 6.51 -32.75 3.57
N LYS A 409 5.56 -32.36 2.73
CA LYS A 409 5.22 -33.02 1.47
C LYS A 409 5.74 -32.21 0.28
N PHE A 410 6.58 -32.82 -0.54
CA PHE A 410 6.91 -32.28 -1.85
C PHE A 410 5.75 -32.55 -2.82
N THR A 411 5.15 -31.47 -3.33
CA THR A 411 4.00 -31.55 -4.25
C THR A 411 4.40 -31.86 -5.70
N ASP A 412 5.64 -31.55 -6.06
CA ASP A 412 6.31 -31.93 -7.31
C ASP A 412 7.68 -32.51 -6.94
N ILE A 413 8.11 -33.56 -7.64
CA ILE A 413 9.43 -34.18 -7.46
C ILE A 413 10.55 -33.17 -7.69
N LYS A 414 10.35 -32.17 -8.56
CA LYS A 414 11.31 -31.10 -8.82
C LYS A 414 11.50 -30.16 -7.63
N HIS A 415 10.58 -30.18 -6.67
CA HIS A 415 10.72 -29.38 -5.44
C HIS A 415 11.68 -30.02 -4.44
N ASP A 416 11.98 -31.31 -4.57
CA ASP A 416 12.94 -32.01 -3.71
C ASP A 416 14.37 -31.84 -4.24
N LEU A 417 14.92 -30.64 -4.03
CA LEU A 417 16.24 -30.26 -4.55
C LEU A 417 17.40 -31.10 -3.99
N PHE A 418 17.20 -31.74 -2.84
CA PHE A 418 18.23 -32.46 -2.08
C PHE A 418 17.93 -33.95 -1.90
N ASN A 419 16.94 -34.47 -2.62
CA ASN A 419 16.55 -35.88 -2.63
C ASN A 419 16.26 -36.43 -1.22
N LEU A 420 15.51 -35.68 -0.43
CA LEU A 420 15.14 -36.03 0.95
C LEU A 420 13.91 -36.95 1.00
N GLY A 421 13.04 -36.86 0.00
CA GLY A 421 11.72 -37.48 0.00
C GLY A 421 10.75 -36.82 0.99
N ASN A 422 9.49 -37.26 0.92
CA ASN A 422 8.43 -36.80 1.84
C ASN A 422 8.69 -37.28 3.27
N ASN A 423 8.44 -36.42 4.25
CA ASN A 423 8.47 -36.80 5.67
C ASN A 423 7.08 -36.60 6.29
N ALA A 424 6.41 -37.70 6.61
CA ALA A 424 5.08 -37.67 7.22
C ALA A 424 5.22 -37.55 8.74
N VAL A 425 4.66 -36.47 9.29
CA VAL A 425 4.57 -36.26 10.73
C VAL A 425 3.11 -36.01 11.05
N SER A 426 2.37 -37.11 11.13
CA SER A 426 0.93 -37.05 11.35
C SER A 426 0.60 -36.55 12.75
N GLY A 427 -0.53 -35.87 12.87
CA GLY A 427 -1.03 -35.41 14.16
C GLY A 427 -2.54 -35.22 14.17
N GLU A 428 -3.05 -35.00 15.37
CA GLU A 428 -4.48 -34.84 15.62
C GLU A 428 -4.69 -33.61 16.50
N ASN A 429 -5.80 -32.92 16.29
CA ASN A 429 -6.20 -31.80 17.12
C ASN A 429 -7.63 -32.01 17.63
N TYR A 430 -7.90 -31.57 18.86
CA TYR A 430 -9.16 -31.79 19.56
C TYR A 430 -9.77 -30.46 20.01
N TRP A 431 -11.09 -30.39 20.07
CA TRP A 431 -11.79 -29.33 20.79
C TRP A 431 -11.53 -29.45 22.28
N LEU A 432 -11.31 -28.31 22.95
CA LEU A 432 -11.05 -28.27 24.39
C LEU A 432 -12.29 -27.75 25.14
N ASP A 433 -12.58 -28.31 26.30
CA ASP A 433 -13.58 -27.75 27.22
C ASP A 433 -13.04 -26.52 27.97
N LYS A 434 -13.88 -25.91 28.81
CA LYS A 434 -13.54 -24.75 29.65
C LYS A 434 -12.36 -24.98 30.62
N ASN A 435 -11.96 -26.23 30.83
CA ASN A 435 -10.85 -26.64 31.69
C ASN A 435 -9.63 -27.11 30.87
N ASN A 436 -9.58 -26.81 29.56
CA ASN A 436 -8.56 -27.26 28.62
C ASN A 436 -8.44 -28.79 28.43
N LYS A 437 -9.50 -29.56 28.73
CA LYS A 437 -9.51 -31.00 28.48
C LYS A 437 -10.01 -31.33 27.07
N PRO A 438 -9.37 -32.28 26.34
CA PRO A 438 -9.84 -32.73 25.03
C PRO A 438 -11.25 -33.32 25.12
N THR A 439 -12.12 -32.96 24.17
CA THR A 439 -13.52 -33.43 24.11
C THR A 439 -13.79 -34.21 22.84
N LYS A 440 -13.71 -33.57 21.66
CA LYS A 440 -14.01 -34.16 20.36
C LYS A 440 -12.87 -33.91 19.39
N LEU A 441 -12.50 -34.92 18.62
CA LEU A 441 -11.53 -34.78 17.53
C LEU A 441 -12.00 -33.70 16.55
N ARG A 442 -11.15 -32.72 16.30
CA ARG A 442 -11.38 -31.61 15.38
C ARG A 442 -10.88 -31.94 13.98
N GLY A 443 -9.72 -32.58 13.87
CA GLY A 443 -9.17 -33.03 12.60
C GLY A 443 -7.82 -33.71 12.75
N LYS A 444 -7.38 -34.34 11.66
CA LYS A 444 -6.06 -34.99 11.53
C LYS A 444 -5.31 -34.39 10.35
N TRP A 445 -3.99 -34.51 10.35
CA TRP A 445 -3.12 -34.17 9.23
C TRP A 445 -1.99 -35.18 9.13
N ASP A 446 -1.44 -35.37 7.94
CA ASP A 446 -0.24 -36.19 7.73
C ASP A 446 1.04 -35.34 7.56
N TYR A 447 0.87 -34.11 7.08
CA TYR A 447 1.96 -33.17 6.84
C TYR A 447 1.52 -31.76 7.26
N LYS A 448 2.38 -31.05 7.97
CA LYS A 448 2.15 -29.65 8.29
C LYS A 448 2.43 -28.74 7.09
N TRP A 449 3.45 -29.06 6.31
CA TRP A 449 3.97 -28.23 5.22
C TRP A 449 3.80 -28.92 3.87
N GLU A 450 3.56 -28.13 2.83
CA GLU A 450 3.56 -28.56 1.44
C GLU A 450 4.39 -27.59 0.58
N SER A 451 5.20 -28.13 -0.33
CA SER A 451 5.99 -27.30 -1.25
C SER A 451 5.11 -26.65 -2.33
N THR A 452 5.52 -25.48 -2.81
CA THR A 452 4.79 -24.70 -3.82
C THR A 452 5.65 -24.31 -5.01
N ALA A 453 6.95 -24.16 -4.80
CA ALA A 453 7.96 -23.90 -5.82
C ALA A 453 9.34 -24.32 -5.29
N ALA A 454 10.29 -24.53 -6.19
CA ALA A 454 11.69 -24.61 -5.83
C ALA A 454 12.56 -24.10 -6.97
N TYR A 455 13.67 -23.46 -6.61
CA TYR A 455 14.63 -22.92 -7.57
C TYR A 455 16.04 -23.27 -7.12
N SER A 456 16.88 -23.73 -8.05
CA SER A 456 18.25 -24.15 -7.77
C SER A 456 19.21 -23.71 -8.86
N GLY A 457 20.50 -23.97 -8.61
CA GLY A 457 21.56 -23.92 -9.60
C GLY A 457 22.78 -24.73 -9.15
N THR A 458 23.74 -24.86 -10.07
CA THR A 458 24.97 -25.61 -9.82
C THR A 458 26.04 -24.66 -9.28
N THR A 459 26.57 -24.98 -8.11
CA THR A 459 27.67 -24.24 -7.49
C THR A 459 28.98 -24.43 -8.29
N PRO A 460 29.96 -23.51 -8.16
CA PRO A 460 31.26 -23.66 -8.83
C PRO A 460 32.03 -24.96 -8.48
N LYS A 461 31.68 -25.60 -7.36
CA LYS A 461 32.25 -26.88 -6.92
C LYS A 461 31.47 -28.11 -7.40
N GLY A 462 30.45 -27.92 -8.24
CA GLY A 462 29.63 -29.01 -8.82
C GLY A 462 28.48 -29.52 -7.94
N GLY A 463 28.25 -28.94 -6.76
CA GLY A 463 27.09 -29.26 -5.90
C GLY A 463 25.85 -28.44 -6.24
N THR A 464 24.68 -28.83 -5.75
CA THR A 464 23.42 -28.08 -5.88
C THR A 464 23.25 -27.08 -4.75
N SER A 465 22.84 -25.85 -5.07
CA SER A 465 22.32 -24.87 -4.10
C SER A 465 20.98 -24.36 -4.57
N GLY A 466 20.05 -24.15 -3.65
CA GLY A 466 18.75 -23.63 -4.00
C GLY A 466 17.85 -23.44 -2.79
N THR A 467 16.64 -22.98 -3.07
CA THR A 467 15.62 -22.71 -2.07
C THR A 467 14.32 -23.42 -2.45
N THR A 468 13.74 -24.11 -1.47
CA THR A 468 12.39 -24.68 -1.56
C THR A 468 11.41 -23.77 -0.84
N PHE A 469 10.29 -23.48 -1.51
CA PHE A 469 9.23 -22.62 -1.01
C PHE A 469 8.03 -23.46 -0.59
N MET A 470 7.39 -23.08 0.51
CA MET A 470 6.34 -23.87 1.13
C MET A 470 5.28 -23.03 1.83
N LYS A 471 4.14 -23.66 2.04
CA LYS A 471 3.04 -23.11 2.84
C LYS A 471 2.50 -24.20 3.77
N VAL A 472 1.78 -23.76 4.79
CA VAL A 472 1.04 -24.68 5.67
C VAL A 472 -0.04 -25.38 4.86
N SER A 473 -0.09 -26.72 4.95
CA SER A 473 -1.01 -27.57 4.20
C SER A 473 -2.46 -27.26 4.57
N SER A 474 -3.36 -27.50 3.61
CA SER A 474 -4.80 -27.29 3.83
C SER A 474 -5.35 -28.24 4.90
N GLU A 475 -4.85 -29.47 4.96
CA GLU A 475 -5.22 -30.46 5.98
C GLU A 475 -4.87 -29.99 7.39
N TYR A 476 -3.63 -29.51 7.60
CA TYR A 476 -3.20 -28.97 8.88
C TYR A 476 -4.03 -27.74 9.28
N LYS A 477 -4.25 -26.80 8.35
CA LYS A 477 -5.09 -25.61 8.59
C LYS A 477 -6.50 -25.97 9.02
N ASN A 478 -7.12 -26.93 8.34
CA ASN A 478 -8.47 -27.39 8.66
C ASN A 478 -8.51 -28.07 10.03
N ALA A 479 -7.52 -28.91 10.36
CA ALA A 479 -7.44 -29.59 11.64
C ALA A 479 -7.18 -28.64 12.82
N THR A 480 -6.36 -27.59 12.64
CA THR A 480 -6.01 -26.65 13.71
C THR A 480 -6.91 -25.41 13.76
N GLY A 481 -7.75 -25.21 12.74
CA GLY A 481 -8.56 -24.00 12.60
C GLY A 481 -7.74 -22.76 12.35
N ASN A 482 -6.80 -22.85 11.42
CA ASN A 482 -5.84 -21.79 11.07
C ASN A 482 -4.90 -21.39 12.22
N LYS A 483 -4.82 -22.15 13.33
CA LYS A 483 -3.78 -21.93 14.35
C LYS A 483 -2.43 -22.43 13.83
N GLY A 484 -1.40 -21.59 13.95
CA GLY A 484 -0.03 -21.91 13.51
C GLY A 484 0.29 -21.49 12.07
N GLN A 485 -0.52 -20.61 11.46
CA GLN A 485 -0.20 -19.92 10.20
C GLN A 485 0.87 -18.85 10.36
#